data_AF-A0AAD8P6P2-F1
#
_entry.id   AF-A0AAD8P6P2-F1
#
_cell.length_a   1.000
_cell.length_b   1.000
_cell.length_c   1.000
_cell.angle_alpha   90.00
_cell.angle_beta   90.00
_cell.angle_gamma   90.00
#
_symmetry.space_group_name_H-M   'P 1'
#
loop_
_entity.id
_entity.type
_entity.pdbx_description
1 polymer ?
#
loop_
_entity_poly.entity_id
_entity_poly.type
_entity_poly.pdbx_seq_one_letter_code
_entity_poly.pdbx_strand_id
1 'polypeptide(L)'
;MWLRQWPTRWIEKVEAVFARSGCALENKVNFATGTLSGPALTWWNRETQHIRLEAANALTWDQFKQLIKRDYCPREEIQKLETEFYHLKMEGSEVEAYTTRAWLPRQGLKLFRMRSDSRTDW
;
A
#
# COMPACT_ATOMS: atom_id res chain seq x y z
N MET A 1 8.50 -6.84 11.54
CA MET A 1 7.07 -6.82 11.15
C MET A 1 6.14 -6.13 12.16
N TRP A 2 6.34 -6.28 13.49
CA TRP A 2 5.45 -5.71 14.51
C TRP A 2 5.47 -4.17 14.65
N LEU A 3 6.62 -3.52 14.43
CA LEU A 3 6.73 -2.05 14.46
C LEU A 3 6.04 -1.33 13.29
N ARG A 4 5.72 -2.07 12.22
CA ARG A 4 5.24 -1.52 10.93
C ARG A 4 3.75 -1.15 10.95
N GLN A 5 2.98 -1.74 11.87
CA GLN A 5 1.52 -1.55 11.97
C GLN A 5 1.09 -0.74 13.20
N TRP A 6 2.02 -0.53 14.14
CA TRP A 6 1.75 0.20 15.38
C TRP A 6 1.19 1.61 15.15
N PRO A 7 1.74 2.43 14.22
CA PRO A 7 1.23 3.79 13.99
C PRO A 7 -0.22 3.79 13.51
N THR A 8 -0.55 2.89 12.58
CA THR A 8 -1.90 2.78 12.01
C THR A 8 -2.92 2.38 13.06
N ARG A 9 -2.65 1.31 13.81
CA ARG A 9 -3.55 0.82 14.87
C ARG A 9 -3.70 1.82 16.02
N TRP A 10 -2.63 2.53 16.36
CA TRP A 10 -2.66 3.55 17.40
C TRP A 10 -3.47 4.77 16.95
N ILE A 11 -3.29 5.25 15.71
CA ILE A 11 -4.07 6.37 15.14
C ILE A 11 -5.57 6.02 15.15
N GLU A 12 -5.95 4.84 14.68
CA GLU A 12 -7.36 4.40 14.66
C GLU A 12 -7.98 4.41 16.06
N LYS A 13 -7.24 3.92 17.06
CA LYS A 13 -7.68 3.93 18.45
C LYS A 13 -7.88 5.35 18.99
N VAL A 14 -6.95 6.25 18.69
CA VAL A 14 -7.00 7.66 19.13
C VAL A 14 -8.14 8.41 18.41
N GLU A 15 -8.35 8.17 17.12
CA GLU A 15 -9.47 8.75 16.36
C GLU A 15 -10.83 8.28 16.88
N ALA A 16 -10.95 7.00 17.29
CA ALA A 16 -12.15 6.50 17.95
C ALA A 16 -12.42 7.19 19.31
N VAL A 17 -11.37 7.55 20.05
CA VAL A 17 -11.50 8.33 21.28
C VAL A 17 -11.95 9.76 20.97
N PHE A 18 -11.39 10.41 19.94
CA PHE A 18 -11.84 11.74 19.53
C PHE A 18 -13.29 11.79 19.08
N ALA A 19 -13.73 10.78 18.33
CA ALA A 19 -15.13 10.67 17.91
C ALA A 19 -16.08 10.55 19.10
N ARG A 20 -15.64 9.91 20.19
CA ARG A 20 -16.45 9.70 21.40
C ARG A 20 -16.43 10.91 22.34
N SER A 21 -15.31 11.62 22.41
CA SER A 21 -15.13 12.76 23.33
C SER A 21 -15.52 14.12 22.73
N GLY A 22 -15.73 14.21 21.42
CA GLY A 22 -16.01 15.49 20.74
C GLY A 22 -14.84 16.46 20.80
N CYS A 23 -13.60 15.95 20.80
CA CYS A 23 -12.40 16.76 21.03
C CYS A 23 -12.20 17.82 19.93
N ALA A 24 -12.04 19.08 20.34
CA ALA A 24 -11.76 20.21 19.45
C ALA A 24 -10.47 19.97 18.65
N LEU A 25 -10.45 20.38 17.38
CA LEU A 25 -9.38 20.06 16.43
C LEU A 25 -7.99 20.50 16.94
N GLU A 26 -7.93 21.66 17.58
CA GLU A 26 -6.76 22.29 18.20
C GLU A 26 -6.16 21.48 19.36
N ASN A 27 -6.98 20.71 20.08
CA ASN A 27 -6.54 19.94 21.24
C ASN A 27 -6.21 18.48 20.92
N LYS A 28 -6.49 18.02 19.70
CA LYS A 28 -6.28 16.62 19.30
C LYS A 28 -4.81 16.21 19.42
N VAL A 29 -3.88 17.02 18.95
CA VAL A 29 -2.44 16.69 19.01
C VAL A 29 -1.96 16.64 20.46
N ASN A 30 -2.38 17.58 21.31
CA ASN A 30 -2.03 17.58 22.74
C ASN A 30 -2.55 16.35 23.46
N PHE A 31 -3.80 15.94 23.18
CA PHE A 31 -4.36 14.72 23.76
C PHE A 31 -3.62 13.47 23.26
N ALA A 32 -3.36 13.39 21.96
CA ALA A 32 -2.69 12.24 21.37
C ALA A 32 -1.26 12.08 21.89
N THR A 33 -0.50 13.17 21.99
CA THR A 33 0.87 13.15 22.50
C THR A 33 0.92 12.73 23.97
N GLY A 34 -0.11 13.08 24.76
CA GLY A 34 -0.31 12.57 26.12
C GLY A 34 -0.56 11.05 26.21
N THR A 35 -0.94 10.39 25.11
CA THR A 35 -1.10 8.92 25.06
C THR A 35 0.15 8.18 24.56
N LEU A 36 1.19 8.91 24.13
CA LEU A 36 2.46 8.32 23.71
C LEU A 36 3.24 7.84 24.94
N SER A 37 3.88 6.67 24.82
CA SER A 37 4.66 6.07 25.89
C SER A 37 5.94 5.44 25.37
N GLY A 38 6.98 5.40 26.22
CA GLY A 38 8.23 4.72 25.90
C GLY A 38 8.94 5.33 24.67
N PRO A 39 9.40 4.52 23.69
CA PRO A 39 10.15 5.00 22.55
C PRO A 39 9.42 6.07 21.72
N ALA A 40 8.09 6.01 21.65
CA ALA A 40 7.29 6.99 20.90
C ALA A 40 7.25 8.36 21.57
N LEU A 41 7.31 8.41 22.91
CA LEU A 41 7.42 9.67 23.65
C LEU A 41 8.81 10.29 23.48
N THR A 42 9.86 9.47 23.50
CA THR A 42 11.24 9.92 23.23
C THR A 42 11.36 10.50 21.81
N TRP A 43 10.75 9.85 20.82
CA TRP A 43 10.66 10.39 19.45
C TRP A 43 9.95 11.74 19.42
N TRP A 44 8.78 11.86 20.04
CA TRP A 44 8.01 13.11 20.06
C TRP A 44 8.78 14.27 20.73
N ASN A 45 9.50 13.99 21.82
CA ASN A 45 10.35 14.98 22.48
C ASN A 45 11.50 15.47 21.58
N ARG A 46 12.04 14.61 20.71
CA ARG A 46 13.04 15.01 19.72
C ARG A 46 12.41 15.81 18.58
N GLU A 47 11.25 15.38 18.08
CA GLU A 47 10.56 16.04 16.97
C GLU A 47 10.07 17.44 17.36
N THR A 48 9.57 17.62 18.60
CA THR A 48 9.16 18.93 19.14
C THR A 48 10.33 19.90 19.27
N GLN A 49 11.54 19.43 19.59
CA GLN A 49 12.75 20.26 19.54
C GLN A 49 13.07 20.71 18.11
N HIS A 50 12.83 19.86 17.12
CA HIS A 50 13.10 20.15 15.71
C HIS A 50 12.07 21.10 15.09
N ILE A 51 10.78 20.91 15.39
CA ILE A 51 9.68 21.70 14.84
C ILE A 51 9.57 23.08 15.53
N ARG A 52 10.19 23.25 16.71
CA ARG A 52 9.95 24.33 17.70
C ARG A 52 8.56 24.23 18.32
N LEU A 53 8.48 24.46 19.63
CA LEU A 53 7.29 24.23 20.46
C LEU A 53 6.04 24.97 19.94
N GLU A 54 6.24 26.18 19.41
CA GLU A 54 5.17 27.04 18.88
C GLU A 54 4.54 26.47 17.60
N ALA A 55 5.34 25.91 16.69
CA ALA A 55 4.82 25.25 15.50
C ALA A 55 4.27 23.86 15.82
N ALA A 56 4.74 23.21 16.89
CA ALA A 56 4.16 21.95 17.37
C ALA A 56 2.72 22.12 17.89
N ASN A 57 2.41 23.27 18.52
CA ASN A 57 1.06 23.62 18.95
C ASN A 57 0.14 24.01 17.77
N ALA A 58 0.72 24.47 16.66
CA ALA A 58 0.00 24.77 15.42
C ALA A 58 -0.17 23.55 14.51
N LEU A 59 0.40 22.38 14.85
CA LEU A 59 0.24 21.17 14.07
C LEU A 59 -1.22 20.72 14.09
N THR A 60 -1.78 20.55 12.91
CA THR A 60 -3.06 19.86 12.75
C THR A 60 -2.89 18.36 13.00
N TRP A 61 -3.98 17.70 13.38
CA TRP A 61 -4.00 16.25 13.56
C TRP A 61 -3.52 15.49 12.30
N ASP A 62 -3.85 15.97 11.10
CA ASP A 62 -3.42 15.34 9.85
C ASP A 62 -1.92 15.48 9.60
N GLN A 63 -1.32 16.63 9.90
CA GLN A 63 0.14 16.79 9.82
C GLN A 63 0.87 15.89 10.82
N PHE A 64 0.34 15.76 12.04
CA PHE A 64 0.88 14.84 13.04
C PHE A 64 0.82 13.38 12.57
N LYS A 65 -0.30 12.94 11.97
CA LYS A 65 -0.43 11.60 11.37
C LYS A 65 0.61 11.35 10.28
N GLN A 66 0.95 12.36 9.48
CA GLN A 66 2.00 12.21 8.46
C GLN A 66 3.39 12.06 9.08
N LEU A 67 3.71 12.82 10.13
CA LEU A 67 5.00 12.74 10.81
C LEU A 67 5.24 11.35 11.41
N ILE A 68 4.28 10.82 12.16
CA ILE A 68 4.42 9.50 12.80
C ILE A 68 4.45 8.36 11.77
N LYS A 69 3.70 8.50 10.66
CA LYS A 69 3.76 7.54 9.55
C LYS A 69 5.11 7.60 8.84
N ARG A 70 5.69 8.78 8.61
CA ARG A 70 7.01 8.91 7.98
C ARG A 70 8.12 8.23 8.79
N ASP A 71 8.10 8.43 10.11
CA ASP A 71 9.16 7.92 10.99
C ASP A 71 9.09 6.40 11.18
N TYR A 72 7.88 5.86 11.37
CA TYR A 72 7.67 4.45 11.66
C TYR A 72 7.27 3.59 10.44
N CYS A 73 6.89 4.22 9.33
CA CYS A 73 6.59 3.57 8.04
C CYS A 73 7.42 4.22 6.91
N PRO A 74 8.73 3.90 6.84
CA PRO A 74 9.61 4.45 5.82
C PRO A 74 9.13 4.06 4.41
N ARG A 75 9.26 4.99 3.47
CA ARG A 75 8.69 4.88 2.11
C ARG A 75 9.25 3.68 1.34
N GLU A 76 10.48 3.29 1.63
CA GLU A 76 11.18 2.16 1.04
C GLU A 76 10.48 0.84 1.43
N GLU A 77 9.97 0.75 2.65
CA GLU A 77 9.23 -0.40 3.13
C GLU A 77 7.81 -0.44 2.52
N ILE A 78 7.22 0.70 2.18
CA ILE A 78 5.96 0.76 1.41
C ILE A 78 6.21 0.31 -0.04
N GLN A 79 7.26 0.79 -0.70
CA GLN A 79 7.61 0.40 -2.07
C GLN A 79 7.95 -1.08 -2.20
N LYS A 80 8.65 -1.66 -1.23
CA LYS A 80 8.88 -3.12 -1.19
C LYS A 80 7.57 -3.89 -1.11
N LEU A 81 6.63 -3.46 -0.26
CA LEU A 81 5.31 -4.10 -0.16
C LEU A 81 4.48 -3.95 -1.43
N GLU A 82 4.51 -2.79 -2.08
CA GLU A 82 3.86 -2.60 -3.38
C GLU A 82 4.45 -3.57 -4.40
N THR A 83 5.79 -3.67 -4.46
CA THR A 83 6.49 -4.57 -5.39
C THR A 83 6.14 -6.04 -5.13
N GLU A 84 6.20 -6.48 -3.86
CA GLU A 84 5.78 -7.83 -3.44
C GLU A 84 4.31 -8.11 -3.78
N PHE A 85 3.41 -7.16 -3.53
CA PHE A 85 1.99 -7.28 -3.88
C PHE A 85 1.77 -7.38 -5.39
N TYR A 86 2.47 -6.57 -6.18
CA TYR A 86 2.43 -6.65 -7.64
C TYR A 86 2.94 -8.00 -8.14
N HIS A 87 4.04 -8.53 -7.59
CA HIS A 87 4.58 -9.84 -7.97
C HIS A 87 3.62 -10.98 -7.58
N LEU A 88 3.03 -10.94 -6.39
CA LEU A 88 2.02 -11.89 -5.93
C LEU A 88 0.74 -11.85 -6.79
N LYS A 89 0.32 -10.66 -7.22
CA LYS A 89 -0.81 -10.51 -8.15
C LYS A 89 -0.50 -11.09 -9.52
N MET A 90 0.74 -10.97 -9.99
CA MET A 90 1.18 -11.56 -11.27
C MET A 90 1.25 -13.10 -11.19
N GLU A 91 1.81 -13.67 -10.12
CA GLU A 91 1.89 -15.13 -9.94
C GLU A 91 0.52 -15.77 -9.65
N GLY A 92 -0.42 -15.05 -9.03
CA GLY A 92 -1.80 -15.50 -8.78
C GLY A 92 -2.80 -15.22 -9.91
N SER A 93 -2.40 -14.47 -10.93
CA SER A 93 -3.23 -14.10 -12.08
C SER A 93 -3.14 -15.18 -13.17
N GLU A 94 -3.88 -16.28 -13.00
CA GLU A 94 -4.16 -17.24 -14.09
C GLU A 94 -4.83 -16.55 -15.31
N VAL A 95 -5.36 -15.34 -15.10
CA VAL A 95 -6.00 -14.46 -16.09
C VAL A 95 -5.08 -14.15 -17.29
N GLU A 96 -3.77 -13.99 -17.08
CA GLU A 96 -2.83 -13.68 -18.17
C GLU A 96 -2.56 -14.91 -19.08
N ALA A 97 -2.66 -16.12 -18.52
CA ALA A 97 -2.60 -17.37 -19.25
C ALA A 97 -3.86 -17.59 -20.12
N TYR A 98 -5.04 -17.16 -19.66
CA TYR A 98 -6.28 -17.22 -20.45
C TYR A 98 -6.33 -16.19 -21.57
N THR A 99 -5.82 -14.97 -21.36
CA THR A 99 -5.78 -13.96 -22.44
C THR A 99 -4.86 -14.38 -23.58
N THR A 100 -3.74 -15.04 -23.29
CA THR A 100 -2.81 -15.52 -24.33
C THR A 100 -3.42 -16.65 -25.18
N ARG A 101 -4.32 -17.45 -24.61
CA ARG A 101 -5.00 -18.56 -25.33
C ARG A 101 -6.18 -18.10 -26.19
N ALA A 102 -6.73 -16.92 -25.93
CA ALA A 102 -7.87 -16.37 -26.67
C ALA A 102 -7.48 -15.73 -28.02
N TRP A 103 -6.20 -15.42 -28.24
CA TRP A 103 -5.72 -14.75 -29.46
C TRP A 103 -5.13 -15.65 -30.54
N LEU A 104 -5.08 -16.98 -30.35
CA LEU A 104 -4.86 -17.88 -31.47
C LEU A 104 -6.12 -17.90 -32.34
N PRO A 105 -6.07 -17.46 -33.62
CA PRO A 105 -7.22 -17.52 -34.50
C PRO A 105 -7.69 -18.96 -34.59
N ARG A 106 -8.95 -19.19 -34.19
CA ARG A 106 -9.70 -20.40 -34.50
C ARG A 106 -9.85 -20.50 -36.02
N GLN A 107 -8.88 -21.10 -36.71
CA GLN A 107 -9.12 -21.73 -38.00
C GLN A 107 -8.57 -23.13 -37.98
N GLY A 108 -9.36 -24.03 -37.40
CA GLY A 108 -9.37 -25.41 -37.87
C GLY A 108 -10.37 -25.50 -39.01
N LEU A 109 -9.90 -25.85 -40.21
CA LEU A 109 -10.68 -26.61 -41.17
C LEU A 109 -9.67 -27.39 -42.03
N LYS A 110 -9.55 -28.69 -41.72
CA LYS A 110 -8.89 -29.68 -42.56
C LYS A 110 -9.57 -29.69 -43.92
N LEU A 111 -8.83 -29.40 -44.99
CA LEU A 111 -9.23 -29.82 -46.34
C LEU A 111 -8.42 -31.06 -46.70
N PHE A 112 -9.11 -32.21 -46.67
CA PHE A 112 -8.71 -33.42 -47.37
C PHE A 112 -8.39 -33.07 -48.83
N ARG A 113 -7.17 -33.37 -49.28
CA ARG A 113 -6.83 -33.39 -50.71
C ARG A 113 -6.52 -34.82 -51.11
N MET A 114 -7.48 -35.46 -51.78
CA MET A 114 -7.30 -36.69 -52.54
C MET A 114 -7.85 -36.46 -53.96
N ARG A 115 -7.26 -37.17 -54.94
CA ARG A 115 -7.51 -37.19 -56.40
C ARG A 115 -6.53 -36.30 -57.20
N SER A 116 -5.36 -36.82 -57.56
CA SER A 116 -5.02 -37.67 -58.73
C SER A 116 -5.10 -36.94 -60.06
N ASP A 117 -3.97 -36.69 -60.72
CA ASP A 117 -3.79 -37.16 -62.09
C ASP A 117 -2.30 -37.27 -62.47
N SER A 118 -2.03 -38.43 -63.04
CA SER A 118 -0.98 -38.91 -63.93
C SER A 118 -0.09 -37.90 -64.69
N ARG A 119 1.16 -38.36 -64.90
CA ARG A 119 1.86 -38.48 -66.20
C ARG A 119 3.05 -37.54 -66.47
N THR A 120 4.24 -38.17 -66.51
CA THR A 120 5.43 -37.95 -67.40
C THR A 120 6.22 -36.64 -67.25
N ASP A 121 7.55 -36.56 -67.37
CA ASP A 121 8.54 -37.43 -68.02
C ASP A 121 9.98 -36.93 -67.71
N TRP A 122 10.94 -37.87 -67.72
CA TRP A 122 12.42 -37.78 -67.71
C TRP A 122 13.16 -37.19 -66.49
#